data_AF-S9SEK6-F1
#
_entry.id   AF-S9SEK6-F1
#
_cell.length_a   1.000
_cell.length_b   1.000
_cell.length_c   1.000
_cell.angle_alpha   90.00
_cell.angle_beta   90.00
_cell.angle_gamma   90.00
#
_symmetry.space_group_name_H-M   'P 1'
#
loop_
_entity.id
_entity.type
_entity.pdbx_description
1 polymer ?
#
loop_
_entity_poly.entity_id
_entity_poly.type
_entity_poly.pdbx_seq_one_letter_code
_entity_poly.pdbx_strand_id
1 'polypeptide(L)'
;MMPITWGAHRGLGAFCRRVGNVRRGDWRNWVTRNLAGLDAVRGLLTPEAQALRDDFARLRALPSGLARLQALRRAGIRRQTPAQDAALQLMALLGWL
;
A
#
# COMPACT_ATOMS: atom_id res chain seq x y z
N MET A 1 -14.24 18.99 31.23
CA MET A 1 -14.40 17.80 30.38
C MET A 1 -14.14 18.24 28.93
N MET A 2 -12.90 18.06 28.46
CA MET A 2 -12.44 18.56 27.15
C MET A 2 -12.70 17.48 26.08
N PRO A 3 -13.39 17.78 24.96
CA PRO A 3 -13.55 16.83 23.88
C PRO A 3 -12.22 16.61 23.16
N ILE A 4 -11.70 15.39 23.20
CA ILE A 4 -10.57 14.96 22.38
C ILE A 4 -11.06 14.84 20.94
N THR A 5 -10.84 15.87 20.13
CA THR A 5 -11.02 15.77 18.68
C THR A 5 -9.88 14.93 18.10
N TRP A 6 -10.13 13.65 17.86
CA TRP A 6 -9.26 12.83 17.02
C TRP A 6 -9.16 13.49 15.64
N GLY A 7 -7.94 13.92 15.31
CA GLY A 7 -7.57 14.77 14.17
C GLY A 7 -8.50 14.73 12.96
N ALA A 8 -9.13 15.87 12.70
CA ALA A 8 -9.77 16.21 11.44
C ALA A 8 -8.73 16.35 10.31
N HIS A 9 -8.07 15.25 9.93
CA HIS A 9 -7.22 15.19 8.74
C HIS A 9 -8.04 14.92 7.47
N ARG A 10 -9.20 15.56 7.35
CA ARG A 10 -10.13 15.45 6.20
C ARG A 10 -10.02 16.64 5.23
N GLY A 11 -8.87 17.32 5.18
CA GLY A 11 -8.63 18.42 4.24
C GLY A 11 -8.08 17.92 2.91
N LEU A 12 -8.62 18.44 1.79
CA LEU A 12 -8.08 18.24 0.44
C LEU A 12 -6.58 18.54 0.35
N GLY A 13 -6.07 19.52 1.11
CA GLY A 13 -4.63 19.82 1.18
C GLY A 13 -3.78 18.70 1.80
N ALA A 14 -4.27 18.03 2.84
CA ALA A 14 -3.58 16.87 3.44
C ALA A 14 -3.60 15.67 2.48
N PHE A 15 -4.68 15.52 1.71
CA PHE A 15 -4.78 14.53 0.63
C PHE A 15 -3.80 14.85 -0.51
N CYS A 16 -3.76 16.07 -1.02
CA CYS A 16 -2.81 16.50 -2.07
C CYS A 16 -1.35 16.33 -1.66
N ARG A 17 -1.01 16.65 -0.40
CA ARG A 17 0.36 16.42 0.13
C ARG A 17 0.67 14.92 0.20
N ARG A 18 -0.31 14.08 0.56
CA ARG A 18 -0.18 12.62 0.59
C ARG A 18 -0.02 12.06 -0.82
N VAL A 19 -0.77 12.56 -1.81
CA VAL A 19 -0.63 12.21 -3.23
C VAL A 19 0.73 12.65 -3.77
N GLY A 20 1.22 13.84 -3.39
CA GLY A 20 2.55 14.33 -3.75
C GLY A 20 3.67 13.43 -3.22
N ASN A 21 3.57 12.94 -1.98
CA ASN A 21 4.54 12.01 -1.40
C ASN A 21 4.45 10.60 -2.04
N VAL A 22 3.25 10.15 -2.40
CA VAL A 22 3.08 8.92 -3.19
C VAL A 22 3.77 9.03 -4.55
N ARG A 23 3.55 10.15 -5.27
CA ARG A 23 4.13 10.40 -6.59
C ARG A 23 5.66 10.58 -6.57
N ARG A 24 6.23 11.12 -5.48
CA ARG A 24 7.68 11.27 -5.28
C ARG A 24 8.42 9.97 -4.98
N GLY A 25 7.71 8.84 -4.89
CA GLY A 25 8.30 7.55 -4.60
C GLY A 25 8.49 7.27 -3.11
N ASP A 26 8.08 8.18 -2.21
CA ASP A 26 8.15 7.96 -0.76
C ASP A 26 7.30 6.75 -0.36
N TRP A 27 6.13 6.60 -1.00
CA TRP A 27 5.27 5.43 -0.78
C TRP A 27 5.93 4.14 -1.27
N ARG A 28 6.44 4.14 -2.51
CA ARG A 28 7.14 2.99 -3.08
C ARG A 28 8.36 2.59 -2.25
N ASN A 29 9.12 3.57 -1.75
CA ASN A 29 10.27 3.35 -0.88
C ASN A 29 9.84 2.83 0.50
N TRP A 30 8.80 3.42 1.10
CA TRP A 30 8.22 2.93 2.35
C TRP A 30 7.76 1.47 2.23
N VAL A 31 7.03 1.12 1.17
CA VAL A 31 6.62 -0.27 0.90
C VAL A 31 7.82 -1.19 0.76
N THR A 32 8.87 -0.75 0.06
CA THR A 32 10.11 -1.51 -0.12
C THR A 32 10.81 -1.78 1.21
N ARG A 33 10.91 -0.76 2.08
CA ARG A 33 11.48 -0.91 3.43
C ARG A 33 10.64 -1.84 4.30
N ASN A 34 9.32 -1.78 4.22
CA ASN A 34 8.45 -2.70 4.96
C ASN A 34 8.60 -4.14 4.49
N LEU A 35 8.69 -4.37 3.18
CA LEU A 35 8.98 -5.70 2.64
C LEU A 35 10.37 -6.19 3.09
N ALA A 36 11.39 -5.34 3.11
CA ALA A 36 12.70 -5.73 3.64
C ALA A 36 12.62 -6.08 5.15
N GLY A 37 11.95 -5.25 5.95
CA GLY A 37 11.77 -5.49 7.38
C GLY A 37 11.01 -6.80 7.67
N LEU A 38 9.92 -7.05 6.95
CA LEU A 38 9.17 -8.31 7.04
C LEU A 38 10.00 -9.52 6.58
N ASP A 39 11.04 -9.31 5.75
CA ASP A 39 11.90 -10.40 5.28
C ASP A 39 12.86 -10.82 6.39
N ALA A 40 13.44 -9.81 7.04
CA ALA A 40 14.38 -10.00 8.13
C ALA A 40 13.75 -10.77 9.31
N VAL A 41 12.43 -10.63 9.50
CA VAL A 41 11.66 -11.36 10.53
C VAL A 41 10.82 -12.50 9.97
N ARG A 42 11.12 -12.99 8.76
CA ARG A 42 10.31 -14.01 8.06
C ARG A 42 10.01 -15.23 8.93
N GLY A 43 10.96 -15.69 9.73
CA GLY A 43 10.79 -16.82 10.65
C GLY A 43 9.76 -16.60 11.76
N LEU A 44 9.35 -15.36 12.03
CA LEU A 44 8.31 -15.01 13.00
C LEU A 44 6.93 -14.84 12.36
N LEU A 45 6.84 -14.85 11.02
CA LEU A 45 5.59 -14.75 10.30
C LEU A 45 4.92 -16.12 10.20
N THR A 46 3.59 -16.14 10.32
CA THR A 46 2.83 -17.35 10.00
C THR A 46 3.02 -17.73 8.52
N PRO A 47 2.85 -19.01 8.15
CA PRO A 47 2.97 -19.44 6.76
C PRO A 47 2.10 -18.63 5.79
N GLU A 48 0.89 -18.25 6.22
CA GLU A 48 -0.05 -17.46 5.42
C GLU A 48 0.47 -16.03 5.22
N ALA A 49 1.05 -15.43 6.27
CA ALA A 49 1.65 -14.10 6.19
C ALA A 49 2.88 -14.09 5.28
N GLN A 50 3.68 -15.16 5.28
CA GLN A 50 4.81 -15.32 4.36
C GLN A 50 4.31 -15.43 2.91
N ALA A 51 3.28 -16.25 2.65
CA ALA A 51 2.70 -16.40 1.31
C ALA A 51 2.13 -15.08 0.78
N LEU A 52 1.37 -14.35 1.60
CA LEU A 52 0.79 -13.06 1.21
C LEU A 52 1.88 -12.02 0.89
N ARG A 53 2.96 -12.02 1.69
CA ARG A 53 4.13 -11.16 1.46
C ARG A 53 4.82 -11.51 0.15
N ASP A 54 5.05 -12.78 -0.14
CA ASP A 54 5.68 -13.24 -1.38
C ASP A 54 4.80 -12.94 -2.61
N ASP A 55 3.48 -13.11 -2.50
CA ASP A 55 2.50 -12.71 -3.52
C ASP A 55 2.58 -11.22 -3.82
N PHE A 56 2.63 -10.40 -2.76
CA PHE A 56 2.73 -8.96 -2.91
C PHE A 56 4.09 -8.55 -3.50
N ALA A 57 5.19 -9.20 -3.13
CA ALA A 57 6.50 -8.96 -3.74
C ALA A 57 6.50 -9.30 -5.24
N ARG A 58 5.93 -10.43 -5.64
CA ARG A 58 5.78 -10.84 -7.05
C ARG A 58 4.93 -9.86 -7.84
N LEU A 59 3.82 -9.40 -7.26
CA LEU A 59 2.96 -8.38 -7.87
C LEU A 59 3.73 -7.10 -8.19
N ARG A 60 4.59 -6.64 -7.27
CA ARG A 60 5.40 -5.42 -7.49
C ARG A 60 6.44 -5.58 -8.59
N ALA A 61 6.90 -6.79 -8.86
CA ALA A 61 7.84 -7.08 -9.94
C ALA A 61 7.18 -7.04 -11.35
N LEU A 62 5.86 -7.25 -11.45
CA LEU A 62 5.13 -7.13 -12.72
C LEU A 62 5.20 -5.70 -13.26
N PRO A 63 5.18 -5.45 -14.58
CA PRO A 63 5.04 -4.09 -15.11
C PRO A 63 3.83 -3.35 -14.54
N SER A 64 3.95 -2.04 -14.30
CA SER A 64 2.83 -1.20 -13.87
C SER A 64 1.68 -1.20 -14.89
N GLY A 65 0.47 -0.91 -14.43
CA GLY A 65 -0.71 -0.85 -15.29
C GLY A 65 -1.70 -1.98 -15.01
N LEU A 66 -2.46 -2.37 -16.03
CA LEU A 66 -3.58 -3.30 -15.89
C LEU A 66 -3.15 -4.68 -15.36
N ALA A 67 -1.97 -5.17 -15.75
CA ALA A 67 -1.44 -6.44 -15.26
C ALA A 67 -1.23 -6.42 -13.73
N ARG A 68 -0.59 -5.36 -13.21
CA ARG A 68 -0.38 -5.20 -11.77
C ARG A 68 -1.68 -4.97 -11.00
N LEU A 69 -2.63 -4.21 -11.56
CA LEU A 69 -3.96 -4.04 -10.97
C LEU A 69 -4.72 -5.38 -10.88
N GLN A 70 -4.72 -6.18 -11.95
CA GLN A 70 -5.39 -7.48 -11.95
C GLN A 70 -4.76 -8.43 -10.93
N ALA A 71 -3.42 -8.47 -10.85
CA ALA A 71 -2.72 -9.23 -9.84
C ALA A 71 -3.10 -8.78 -8.42
N LEU A 72 -3.23 -7.47 -8.17
CA LEU A 72 -3.65 -6.91 -6.88
C LEU A 72 -5.04 -7.40 -6.48
N ARG A 73 -6.00 -7.35 -7.42
CA ARG A 73 -7.37 -7.80 -7.20
C ARG A 73 -7.44 -9.30 -6.94
N ARG A 74 -6.67 -10.10 -7.69
CA ARG A 74 -6.61 -11.56 -7.52
C ARG A 74 -6.01 -11.98 -6.18
N ALA A 75 -5.00 -11.25 -5.70
CA ALA A 75 -4.41 -11.48 -4.39
C ALA A 75 -5.33 -11.10 -3.23
N GLY A 76 -6.49 -10.50 -3.49
CA GLY A 76 -7.46 -10.09 -2.45
C GLY A 76 -6.96 -8.97 -1.54
N ILE A 77 -5.85 -8.32 -1.90
CA ILE A 77 -5.20 -7.28 -1.10
C ILE A 77 -6.07 -6.03 -1.15
N ARG A 78 -6.68 -5.69 -0.01
CA ARG A 78 -7.55 -4.53 0.14
C ARG A 78 -7.16 -3.68 1.33
N ARG A 79 -7.47 -2.39 1.28
CA ARG A 79 -7.34 -1.49 2.46
C ARG A 79 -8.66 -1.36 3.21
N GLN A 80 -8.55 -0.91 4.45
CA GLN A 80 -9.64 -0.86 5.43
C GLN A 80 -10.87 -0.06 4.96
N THR A 81 -10.68 0.98 4.14
CA THR A 81 -11.80 1.80 3.63
C THR A 81 -11.85 1.80 2.09
N PRO A 82 -13.04 1.95 1.48
CA PRO A 82 -13.19 1.96 0.02
C PRO A 82 -12.33 3.02 -0.68
N ALA A 83 -12.19 4.20 -0.07
CA ALA A 83 -11.36 5.27 -0.61
C ALA A 83 -9.86 4.92 -0.59
N GLN A 84 -9.38 4.28 0.48
CA GLN A 84 -7.99 3.82 0.56
C GLN A 84 -7.72 2.67 -0.41
N ASP A 85 -8.71 1.81 -0.62
CA ASP A 85 -8.63 0.70 -1.58
C ASP A 85 -8.57 1.21 -3.03
N ALA A 86 -9.45 2.15 -3.39
CA ALA A 86 -9.42 2.80 -4.70
C ALA A 86 -8.06 3.50 -4.96
N ALA A 87 -7.49 4.16 -3.95
CA ALA A 87 -6.16 4.75 -4.05
C ALA A 87 -5.07 3.69 -4.27
N LEU A 88 -5.15 2.53 -3.60
CA LEU A 88 -4.21 1.43 -3.80
C LEU A 88 -4.29 0.87 -5.23
N GLN A 89 -5.50 0.69 -5.74
CA GLN A 89 -5.73 0.25 -7.13
C GLN A 89 -5.17 1.25 -8.14
N LEU A 90 -5.37 2.55 -7.92
CA LEU A 90 -4.81 3.61 -8.77
C LEU A 90 -3.27 3.63 -8.72
N MET A 91 -2.67 3.44 -7.54
CA MET A 91 -1.21 3.36 -7.41
C MET A 91 -0.62 2.16 -8.17
N ALA A 92 -1.31 1.01 -8.17
CA ALA A 92 -0.91 -0.16 -8.96
C ALA A 92 -0.93 0.13 -10.47
N LEU A 93 -1.97 0.84 -10.94
CA LEU A 93 -2.10 1.28 -12.33
C LEU A 93 -0.98 2.25 -12.73
N LEU A 94 -0.73 3.26 -11.91
CA LEU A 94 0.19 4.36 -12.22
C LEU A 94 1.67 4.05 -11.92
N GLY A 95 1.97 2.86 -11.39
CA GLY A 95 3.34 2.45 -11.06
C GLY A 95 3.91 3.08 -9.78
N TRP A 96 3.03 3.62 -8.93
CA TRP A 96 3.40 4.23 -7.64
C TRP A 96 3.43 3.23 -6.48
N LEU A 97 3.03 1.97 -6.74
CA LEU A 97 3.16 0.81 -5.86
C LEU A 97 4.54 0.16 -5.98
#